data_AF-A0A8T1ED55-F1
#
_entry.id   AF-A0A8T1ED55-F1
#
_cell.length_a   1.000
_cell.length_b   1.000
_cell.length_c   1.000
_cell.angle_alpha   90.00
_cell.angle_beta   90.00
_cell.angle_gamma   90.00
#
_symmetry.space_group_name_H-M   'P 1'
#
loop_
_entity.id
_entity.type
_entity.pdbx_description
1 polymer ?
#
loop_
_entity_poly.entity_id
_entity_poly.type
_entity_poly.pdbx_seq_one_letter_code
_entity_poly.pdbx_strand_id
1 'polypeptide(L)'
;MLEFGSRGNSTLKEMNRLDVLRMKQKAAESQSSTPVCDVQPVHARDIRRMENALSSSNEPSIVVRMQAMFFNQLRAIVLRDVCLMYVPDGADSLLSMLKHYFMLNAGDAGPPSIGGTAK
;
A
#
# COMPACT_ATOMS: atom_id res chain seq x y z
N MET A 1 -0.71 10.53 -4.65
CA MET A 1 -0.78 9.33 -3.79
C MET A 1 0.56 9.12 -3.10
N LEU A 2 0.57 8.85 -1.81
CA LEU A 2 1.79 8.56 -1.06
C LEU A 2 2.10 7.07 -1.14
N GLU A 3 3.25 6.73 -1.71
CA GLU A 3 3.77 5.37 -1.83
C GLU A 3 4.75 5.11 -0.70
N PHE A 4 4.53 4.03 0.04
CA PHE A 4 5.41 3.50 1.07
C PHE A 4 6.00 2.19 0.57
N GLY A 5 7.32 2.13 0.40
CA GLY A 5 8.03 0.93 -0.02
C GLY A 5 8.55 0.11 1.16
N SER A 6 8.74 -1.19 0.95
CA SER A 6 9.27 -2.13 1.96
C SER A 6 10.63 -1.76 2.55
N ARG A 7 11.40 -0.86 1.92
CA ARG A 7 12.71 -0.39 2.39
C ARG A 7 12.64 0.86 3.28
N GLY A 8 11.46 1.26 3.72
CA GLY A 8 11.25 2.48 4.50
C GLY A 8 11.26 3.77 3.68
N ASN A 9 11.41 3.67 2.36
CA ASN A 9 11.30 4.82 1.47
C ASN A 9 9.84 5.22 1.28
N SER A 10 9.58 6.53 1.24
CA SER A 10 8.24 7.06 1.01
C SER A 10 8.28 8.19 -0.03
N THR A 11 7.42 8.13 -1.04
CA THR A 11 7.40 9.09 -2.16
C THR A 11 5.98 9.53 -2.50
N LEU A 12 5.77 10.83 -2.66
CA LEU A 12 4.51 11.34 -3.20
C LEU A 12 4.59 11.22 -4.72
N LYS A 13 3.65 10.48 -5.33
CA LYS A 13 3.55 10.32 -6.77
C LYS A 13 2.17 10.73 -7.25
N GLU A 14 2.12 11.44 -8.37
CA GLU A 14 0.89 11.57 -9.12
C GLU A 14 0.58 10.20 -9.74
N MET A 15 -0.56 9.63 -9.38
CA MET A 15 -1.00 8.33 -9.86
C MET A 15 -2.46 8.44 -10.23
N ASN A 16 -2.80 8.02 -11.44
CA ASN A 16 -4.18 7.84 -11.84
C ASN A 16 -4.66 6.41 -11.52
N ARG A 17 -5.95 6.17 -11.72
CA ARG A 17 -6.59 4.88 -11.47
C ARG A 17 -5.98 3.72 -12.25
N LEU A 18 -5.55 3.97 -13.49
CA LEU A 18 -4.93 2.95 -14.35
C LEU A 18 -3.54 2.59 -13.83
N ASP A 19 -2.78 3.57 -13.31
CA ASP A 19 -1.47 3.33 -12.73
C ASP A 19 -1.57 2.41 -11.51
N VAL A 20 -2.53 2.69 -10.62
CA VAL A 20 -2.81 1.86 -9.44
C VAL A 20 -3.27 0.45 -9.84
N LEU A 21 -4.12 0.33 -10.86
CA LEU A 21 -4.57 -0.97 -11.37
C LEU A 21 -3.42 -1.78 -11.97
N ARG A 22 -2.55 -1.15 -12.76
CA ARG A 22 -1.35 -1.78 -13.34
C ARG A 22 -0.37 -2.24 -12.26
N MET A 23 -0.11 -1.41 -11.24
CA MET A 23 0.75 -1.79 -10.11
C MET A 23 0.22 -3.04 -9.40
N LYS A 24 -1.10 -3.14 -9.23
CA LYS A 24 -1.75 -4.32 -8.65
C LYS A 24 -1.62 -5.56 -9.52
N GLN A 25 -1.80 -5.41 -10.83
CA GLN A 25 -1.63 -6.51 -11.78
C GLN A 25 -0.19 -7.03 -11.74
N LYS A 26 0.80 -6.14 -11.77
CA LYS A 26 2.22 -6.49 -11.63
C LYS A 26 2.52 -7.21 -10.30
N ALA A 27 1.91 -6.77 -9.20
CA ALA A 27 2.04 -7.44 -7.91
C ALA A 27 1.41 -8.85 -7.91
N ALA A 28 0.36 -9.06 -8.70
CA ALA A 28 -0.29 -10.37 -8.88
C ALA A 28 0.52 -11.32 -9.78
N GLU A 29 1.21 -10.82 -10.81
CA GLU A 29 2.07 -11.63 -11.69
C GLU A 29 3.25 -12.29 -10.94
N SER A 30 3.66 -11.70 -9.82
CA SER A 30 4.66 -12.27 -8.91
C SER A 30 4.13 -13.44 -8.05
N GLN A 31 2.89 -13.88 -8.28
CA GLN A 31 2.26 -15.04 -7.65
C GLN A 31 2.09 -16.16 -8.67
N SER A 32 3.16 -16.93 -8.92
CA SER A 32 3.17 -18.07 -9.85
C SER A 32 2.54 -19.34 -9.27
N SER A 33 1.50 -19.21 -8.44
CA SER A 33 0.77 -20.35 -7.86
C SER A 33 -0.70 -20.17 -8.10
N THR A 34 -1.35 -21.20 -8.66
CA THR A 34 -2.80 -21.35 -8.78
C THR A 34 -3.52 -20.76 -7.56
N PRO A 35 -4.54 -19.89 -7.73
CA PRO A 35 -5.22 -19.29 -6.60
C PRO A 35 -5.86 -20.39 -5.75
N VAL A 36 -5.37 -20.56 -4.51
CA VAL A 36 -5.86 -21.54 -3.54
C VAL A 36 -7.16 -21.06 -2.89
N CYS A 37 -7.62 -19.85 -3.21
CA CYS A 37 -8.68 -19.16 -2.50
C CYS A 37 -9.66 -18.46 -3.45
N ASP A 38 -10.95 -18.52 -3.10
CA ASP A 38 -12.10 -18.00 -3.86
C ASP A 38 -12.22 -16.46 -3.82
N VAL A 39 -11.12 -15.79 -3.47
CA VAL A 39 -11.07 -14.36 -3.26
C VAL A 39 -10.96 -13.66 -4.61
N GLN A 40 -11.92 -12.78 -4.89
CA GLN A 40 -12.01 -12.06 -6.15
C GLN A 40 -10.76 -11.18 -6.41
N PRO A 41 -10.33 -11.01 -7.67
CA PRO A 41 -9.27 -10.10 -8.03
C PRO A 41 -9.70 -8.64 -7.87
N VAL A 42 -8.74 -7.72 -7.81
CA VAL A 42 -9.01 -6.29 -7.77
C VAL A 42 -9.64 -5.80 -9.06
N HIS A 43 -10.72 -5.04 -8.93
CA HIS A 43 -11.38 -4.36 -10.04
C HIS A 43 -11.27 -2.83 -9.91
N ALA A 44 -11.45 -2.11 -11.02
CA ALA A 44 -11.46 -0.64 -11.03
C ALA A 44 -12.52 -0.03 -10.08
N ARG A 45 -13.64 -0.73 -9.84
CA ARG A 45 -14.66 -0.32 -8.86
C ARG A 45 -14.15 -0.26 -7.42
N ASP A 46 -13.21 -1.13 -7.05
CA ASP A 46 -12.64 -1.15 -5.71
C ASP A 46 -11.75 0.09 -5.51
N ILE A 47 -11.03 0.51 -6.56
CA ILE A 47 -10.20 1.73 -6.56
C ILE A 47 -11.09 2.99 -6.49
N ARG A 48 -12.17 3.05 -7.30
CA ARG A 48 -13.12 4.17 -7.27
C ARG A 48 -13.81 4.34 -5.91
N ARG A 49 -14.16 3.23 -5.25
CA ARG A 49 -14.74 3.27 -3.89
C ARG A 49 -13.81 3.97 -2.90
N MET A 50 -12.50 3.77 -3.04
CA MET A 50 -11.50 4.41 -2.19
C MET A 50 -11.32 5.91 -2.43
N GLU A 51 -11.44 6.38 -3.67
CA GLU A 51 -11.40 7.82 -3.97
C GLU A 51 -12.56 8.55 -3.27
N ASN A 52 -13.73 7.91 -3.21
CA ASN A 52 -14.94 8.46 -2.57
C ASN A 52 -15.04 8.16 -1.07
N ALA A 53 -14.04 7.49 -0.50
CA ALA A 53 -14.08 7.02 0.89
C ALA A 53 -14.06 8.13 1.95
N LEU A 54 -13.78 9.37 1.54
CA LEU A 54 -13.78 10.56 2.39
C LEU A 54 -15.17 11.02 2.84
N SER A 55 -16.25 10.50 2.25
CA SER A 55 -17.60 10.87 2.68
C SER A 55 -17.80 10.47 4.14
N SER A 56 -18.22 11.40 5.00
CA SER A 56 -18.55 11.14 6.40
C SER A 56 -19.69 10.12 6.57
N SER A 57 -20.42 9.83 5.49
CA SER A 57 -21.47 8.82 5.45
C SER A 57 -20.97 7.38 5.24
N ASN A 58 -19.66 7.17 5.00
CA ASN A 58 -19.13 5.86 4.70
C ASN A 58 -18.80 5.08 5.99
N GLU A 59 -19.25 3.84 6.07
CA GLU A 59 -18.91 2.93 7.18
C GLU A 59 -17.44 2.46 7.05
N PRO A 60 -16.67 2.39 8.16
CA PRO A 60 -15.33 1.85 8.14
C PRO A 60 -15.36 0.38 7.66
N SER A 61 -14.57 0.08 6.62
CA SER A 61 -14.53 -1.26 6.05
C SER A 61 -13.13 -1.64 5.60
N ILE A 62 -12.87 -2.95 5.66
CA ILE A 62 -11.68 -3.60 5.11
C ILE A 62 -12.14 -4.58 4.04
N VAL A 63 -11.61 -4.44 2.83
CA VAL A 63 -11.90 -5.36 1.72
C VAL A 63 -10.62 -6.09 1.35
N VAL A 64 -10.67 -7.42 1.40
CA VAL A 64 -9.57 -8.29 0.98
C VAL A 64 -9.82 -8.77 -0.44
N ARG A 65 -8.82 -8.58 -1.31
CA ARG A 65 -8.75 -9.09 -2.68
C ARG A 65 -7.47 -9.90 -2.84
N MET A 66 -7.43 -10.76 -3.84
CA MET A 66 -6.31 -11.72 -4.04
C MET A 66 -4.93 -11.05 -3.97
N GLN A 67 -4.79 -9.86 -4.55
CA GLN A 67 -3.52 -9.12 -4.66
C GLN A 67 -3.45 -7.84 -3.81
N ALA A 68 -4.49 -7.49 -3.04
CA ALA A 68 -4.51 -6.24 -2.29
C ALA A 68 -5.53 -6.23 -1.15
N MET A 69 -5.22 -5.48 -0.09
CA MET A 69 -6.18 -5.10 0.95
C MET A 69 -6.52 -3.61 0.84
N PHE A 70 -7.79 -3.28 1.02
CA PHE A 70 -8.31 -1.92 0.94
C PHE A 70 -8.85 -1.52 2.30
N PHE A 71 -8.33 -0.43 2.84
CA PHE A 71 -8.79 0.16 4.10
C PHE A 71 -9.54 1.45 3.77
N ASN A 72 -10.87 1.43 3.89
CA ASN A 72 -11.72 2.55 3.50
C ASN A 72 -11.42 3.81 4.35
N GLN A 73 -11.39 3.65 5.68
CA GLN A 73 -11.19 4.77 6.62
C GLN A 73 -9.82 5.44 6.48
N LEU A 74 -8.78 4.64 6.20
CA LEU A 74 -7.41 5.12 6.04
C LEU A 74 -7.09 5.51 4.61
N ARG A 75 -7.95 5.13 3.66
CA ARG A 75 -7.72 5.25 2.21
C ARG A 75 -6.38 4.66 1.80
N ALA A 76 -6.06 3.51 2.39
CA ALA A 76 -4.83 2.78 2.13
C ALA A 76 -5.09 1.52 1.29
N ILE A 77 -4.26 1.31 0.28
CA ILE A 77 -4.17 0.08 -0.51
C ILE A 77 -2.87 -0.59 -0.08
N VAL A 78 -2.99 -1.75 0.55
CA VAL A 78 -1.81 -2.55 0.91
C VAL A 78 -1.61 -3.63 -0.15
N LEU A 79 -0.47 -3.56 -0.83
CA LEU A 79 0.06 -4.60 -1.69
C LEU A 79 1.16 -5.36 -0.94
N ARG A 80 1.78 -6.35 -1.60
CA ARG A 80 2.85 -7.16 -0.98
C ARG A 80 4.03 -6.32 -0.48
N ASP A 81 4.61 -5.52 -1.37
CA ASP A 81 5.86 -4.79 -1.10
C ASP A 81 5.67 -3.27 -1.04
N VAL A 82 4.44 -2.81 -1.23
CA VAL A 82 4.10 -1.39 -1.35
C VAL A 82 2.75 -1.12 -0.68
N CYS A 83 2.68 -0.04 0.09
CA CYS A 83 1.42 0.52 0.56
C CYS A 83 1.18 1.88 -0.11
N LEU A 84 -0.02 2.09 -0.64
CA LEU A 84 -0.42 3.34 -1.28
C LEU A 84 -1.51 4.02 -0.44
N MET A 85 -1.31 5.29 -0.10
CA MET A 85 -2.28 6.07 0.68
C MET A 85 -2.73 7.31 -0.08
N TYR A 86 -4.05 7.54 -0.11
CA TYR A 86 -4.58 8.81 -0.60
C TYR A 86 -4.37 9.90 0.46
N VAL A 87 -3.56 10.90 0.12
CA VAL A 87 -3.31 12.09 0.94
C VAL A 87 -4.03 13.26 0.27
N PRO A 88 -4.90 14.01 0.97
CA PRO A 88 -5.56 15.20 0.42
C PRO A 88 -4.55 16.30 0.04
N ASP A 89 -4.91 17.10 -0.94
CA ASP A 89 -4.12 18.29 -1.30
C ASP A 89 -4.09 19.28 -0.13
N GLY A 90 -2.94 19.92 0.09
CA GLY A 90 -2.71 20.84 1.22
C GLY A 90 -2.43 20.19 2.58
N ALA A 91 -2.33 18.85 2.64
CA ALA A 91 -2.00 18.12 3.86
C ALA A 91 -0.47 17.92 4.04
N ASP A 92 0.34 18.95 3.79
CA ASP A 92 1.81 18.86 3.78
C ASP A 92 2.41 18.44 5.13
N SER A 93 1.81 18.90 6.24
CA SER A 93 2.23 18.52 7.59
C SER A 93 1.99 17.03 7.84
N LEU A 94 0.82 16.51 7.44
CA LEU A 94 0.50 15.08 7.51
C LEU A 94 1.44 14.28 6.62
N LEU A 95 1.70 14.74 5.40
CA LEU A 95 2.64 14.10 4.48
C LEU A 95 4.04 13.99 5.10
N SER A 96 4.55 15.08 5.67
CA SER A 96 5.85 15.11 6.34
C SER A 96 5.89 14.16 7.53
N MET A 97 4.85 14.19 8.37
CA MET A 97 4.71 13.32 9.53
C MET A 97 4.67 11.84 9.15
N LEU A 98 3.88 11.48 8.13
CA LEU A 98 3.76 10.11 7.63
C LEU A 98 5.11 9.60 7.09
N LYS A 99 5.82 10.43 6.31
CA LYS A 99 7.16 10.06 5.79
C LYS A 99 8.15 9.83 6.94
N HIS A 100 8.15 10.72 7.93
CA HIS A 100 9.03 10.63 9.09
C HIS A 100 8.78 9.37 9.91
N TYR A 101 7.53 9.11 10.31
CA TYR A 101 7.21 7.92 11.10
C TYR A 101 7.37 6.63 10.32
N PHE A 102 7.08 6.62 9.02
CA PHE A 102 7.30 5.42 8.22
C PHE A 102 8.79 5.04 8.19
N MET A 103 9.67 6.01 7.97
CA MET A 103 11.12 5.79 7.97
C MET A 103 11.62 5.29 9.34
N LEU A 104 11.12 5.86 10.44
CA LEU A 104 11.49 5.44 11.80
C LEU A 104 11.10 3.98 12.09
N ASN A 105 9.94 3.54 11.62
CA ASN A 105 9.39 2.21 11.95
C ASN A 105 9.76 1.13 10.93
N ALA A 106 10.13 1.49 9.70
CA ALA A 106 10.50 0.52 8.67
C ALA A 106 11.95 0.01 8.77
N GLY A 107 12.78 0.65 9.60
CA GLY A 107 14.23 0.43 9.70
C GLY A 107 14.70 -0.76 10.54
N ASP A 108 13.81 -1.53 11.17
CA ASP A 108 14.21 -2.65 12.06
C ASP A 108 14.23 -4.03 11.36
N ALA A 109 14.10 -4.06 10.03
CA ALA A 109 14.19 -5.28 9.23
C ALA A 109 15.52 -5.37 8.45
N GLY A 110 16.65 -5.31 9.17
CA GLY A 110 17.92 -5.79 8.64
C GLY A 110 18.03 -7.30 8.86
N PRO A 111 18.36 -8.15 7.85
CA PRO A 111 18.77 -9.51 8.15
C PRO A 111 20.00 -9.48 9.07
N PRO A 112 20.14 -10.44 10.01
CA PRO A 112 21.25 -10.46 10.94
C PRO A 112 22.56 -10.48 10.15
N SER A 113 23.42 -9.51 10.39
CA SER A 113 24.79 -9.56 9.90
C SER A 113 25.44 -10.75 10.62
N ILE A 114 25.50 -11.91 9.97
CA ILE A 114 26.34 -13.01 10.41
C ILE A 114 27.78 -12.55 10.16
N GLY A 115 28.29 -11.75 11.09
CA GLY A 115 29.70 -11.40 11.21
C GLY A 115 30.43 -12.63 11.73
N GLY A 116 30.86 -13.50 10.80
CA GLY A 116 31.83 -14.53 11.09
C GLY A 116 33.11 -13.89 11.62
N THR A 117 33.43 -14.16 12.88
CA THR A 117 34.78 -13.98 13.42
C THR A 117 35.27 -15.36 13.83
N ALA A 118 35.82 -16.07 12.86
CA ALA A 118 36.76 -17.14 13.11
C ALA A 118 38.15 -16.60 12.78
N LYS A 119 38.88 -16.18 13.81
CA LYS A 119 40.33 -16.30 13.85
C LYS A 119 40.82 -16.31 15.29
#